data_AF-A0A942FPC1-F1
#
_entry.id   AF-A0A942FPC1-F1
#
_cell.length_a   1.000
_cell.length_b   1.000
_cell.length_c   1.000
_cell.angle_alpha   90.00
_cell.angle_beta   90.00
_cell.angle_gamma   90.00
#
_symmetry.space_group_name_H-M   'P 1'
#
loop_
_entity.id
_entity.type
_entity.pdbx_description
1 polymer ?
#
loop_
_entity_poly.entity_id
_entity_poly.type
_entity_poly.pdbx_seq_one_letter_code
_entity_poly.pdbx_strand_id
1 'polypeptide(L)'
;MTKALARHGNGTAWLWVHENGDGKGGHCHLLAHVPVAHVPRLTALLRRWLRKITGQPYCKGVILSRPIGGRLGLEAGNPGLHAINLEAALAYVLKGASHEAASQFGLERLEPGGRVIGKRCGTSQNIGAKARKDPLP
;
A
#
# COMPACT_ATOMS: atom_id res chain seq x y z
N MET A 1 -1.14 -10.17 -7.77
CA MET A 1 -0.17 -10.26 -6.65
C MET A 1 -0.42 -11.49 -5.78
N THR A 2 -1.50 -11.54 -4.98
CA THR A 2 -1.78 -12.63 -4.02
C THR A 2 -1.69 -14.04 -4.61
N LYS A 3 -2.40 -14.33 -5.71
CA LYS A 3 -2.35 -15.65 -6.38
C LYS A 3 -0.94 -16.03 -6.88
N ALA A 4 -0.09 -15.04 -7.20
CA ALA A 4 1.26 -15.33 -7.67
C ALA A 4 2.21 -15.66 -6.51
N LEU A 5 2.04 -15.00 -5.35
CA LEU A 5 2.82 -15.31 -4.14
C LEU A 5 2.36 -16.62 -3.49
N ALA A 6 1.05 -16.87 -3.44
CA ALA A 6 0.49 -18.11 -2.90
C ALA A 6 0.97 -19.36 -3.67
N ARG A 7 1.14 -19.28 -5.00
CA ARG A 7 1.72 -20.36 -5.81
C ARG A 7 3.17 -20.72 -5.43
N HIS A 8 3.83 -19.88 -4.64
CA HIS A 8 5.20 -20.05 -4.17
C HIS A 8 5.21 -20.29 -2.66
N GLY A 9 4.08 -20.74 -2.07
CA GLY A 9 3.96 -21.06 -0.64
C GLY A 9 3.93 -19.85 0.27
N ASN A 10 3.79 -18.63 -0.27
CA ASN A 10 3.97 -17.40 0.49
C ASN A 10 2.66 -16.64 0.72
N GLY A 11 2.45 -16.22 1.97
CA GLY A 11 1.39 -15.30 2.38
C GLY A 11 1.73 -13.84 2.04
N THR A 12 0.69 -13.04 1.77
CA THR A 12 0.83 -11.58 1.61
C THR A 12 -0.39 -10.90 2.18
N ALA A 13 -0.20 -9.74 2.78
CA ALA A 13 -1.26 -8.83 3.17
C ALA A 13 -1.01 -7.48 2.50
N TRP A 14 -2.07 -6.78 2.12
CA TRP A 14 -1.92 -5.47 1.50
C TRP A 14 -3.15 -4.59 1.74
N LEU A 15 -2.94 -3.30 1.65
CA LEU A 15 -3.97 -2.28 1.59
C LEU A 15 -3.63 -1.26 0.51
N TRP A 16 -4.65 -0.65 -0.07
CA TRP A 16 -4.48 0.40 -1.06
C TRP A 16 -5.45 1.54 -0.86
N VAL A 17 -5.04 2.72 -1.29
CA VAL A 17 -5.84 3.95 -1.31
C VAL A 17 -5.64 4.63 -2.67
N HIS A 18 -6.74 5.09 -3.26
CA HIS A 18 -6.78 5.94 -4.44
C HIS A 18 -6.92 7.40 -3.99
N GLU A 19 -6.11 8.24 -4.60
CA GLU A 19 -6.15 9.69 -4.43
C GLU A 19 -6.20 10.35 -5.81
N ASN A 20 -6.70 11.58 -5.83
CA ASN A 20 -6.67 12.43 -7.01
C ASN A 20 -6.19 13.82 -6.59
N GLY A 21 -4.91 14.09 -6.77
CA GLY A 21 -4.30 15.35 -6.38
C GLY A 21 -4.32 16.34 -7.53
N ASP A 22 -4.57 17.61 -7.23
CA ASP A 22 -4.41 18.68 -8.21
C ASP A 22 -2.96 18.71 -8.72
N GLY A 23 -2.79 18.83 -10.04
CA GLY A 23 -1.50 18.72 -10.73
C GLY A 23 -0.80 17.34 -10.71
N LYS A 24 -1.32 16.34 -9.97
CA LYS A 24 -0.76 14.97 -9.87
C LYS A 24 -1.60 13.91 -10.58
N GLY A 25 -2.89 14.20 -10.76
CA GLY A 25 -3.86 13.27 -11.31
C GLY A 25 -4.17 12.08 -10.37
N GLY A 26 -4.88 11.11 -10.92
CA GLY A 26 -5.27 9.89 -10.21
C GLY A 26 -4.08 8.97 -9.96
N HIS A 27 -3.86 8.58 -8.71
CA HIS A 27 -2.81 7.64 -8.33
C HIS A 27 -3.24 6.75 -7.17
N CYS A 28 -2.49 5.66 -6.97
CA CYS A 28 -2.78 4.67 -5.94
C CYS A 28 -1.55 4.44 -5.06
N HIS A 29 -1.73 4.57 -3.75
CA HIS A 29 -0.80 4.09 -2.75
C HIS A 29 -1.12 2.64 -2.42
N LEU A 30 -0.11 1.78 -2.37
CA LEU A 30 -0.21 0.37 -2.02
C LEU A 30 0.83 0.04 -0.95
N LEU A 31 0.38 -0.34 0.23
CA LEU A 31 1.23 -0.90 1.28
C LEU A 31 1.04 -2.42 1.28
N ALA A 32 2.13 -3.17 1.13
CA ALA A 32 2.07 -4.62 0.97
C ALA A 32 3.21 -5.34 1.70
N HIS A 33 2.86 -6.42 2.40
CA HIS A 33 3.81 -7.40 2.88
C HIS A 33 4.24 -8.31 1.73
N VAL A 34 5.53 -8.29 1.41
CA VAL A 34 6.11 -9.07 0.31
C VAL A 34 7.40 -9.71 0.81
N PRO A 35 7.52 -11.05 0.80
CA PRO A 35 8.78 -11.71 1.09
C PRO A 35 9.89 -11.21 0.17
N VAL A 36 11.08 -10.94 0.74
CA VAL A 36 12.23 -10.36 0.04
C VAL A 36 12.55 -11.08 -1.27
N ALA A 37 12.54 -12.42 -1.26
CA ALA A 37 12.81 -13.26 -2.43
C ALA A 37 11.83 -13.04 -3.61
N HIS A 38 10.67 -12.42 -3.36
CA HIS A 38 9.64 -12.19 -4.36
C HIS A 38 9.54 -10.74 -4.85
N VAL A 39 10.32 -9.81 -4.30
CA VAL A 39 10.33 -8.40 -4.72
C VAL A 39 10.61 -8.25 -6.24
N PRO A 40 11.66 -8.87 -6.83
CA PRO A 40 11.91 -8.73 -8.27
C PRO A 40 10.75 -9.23 -9.14
N ARG A 41 10.14 -10.35 -8.72
CA ARG A 41 8.98 -10.93 -9.42
C ARG A 41 7.77 -10.02 -9.32
N LEU A 42 7.51 -9.44 -8.16
CA LEU A 42 6.41 -8.50 -7.98
C LEU A 42 6.58 -7.30 -8.91
N THR A 43 7.77 -6.72 -8.98
CA THR A 43 8.07 -5.60 -9.90
C THR A 43 7.76 -5.96 -11.35
N ALA A 44 8.15 -7.16 -11.80
CA ALA A 44 7.83 -7.64 -13.15
C ALA A 44 6.31 -7.81 -13.37
N LEU A 45 5.59 -8.34 -12.37
CA LEU A 45 4.14 -8.49 -12.43
C LEU A 45 3.41 -7.15 -12.50
N LEU A 46 3.85 -6.14 -11.74
CA LEU A 46 3.25 -4.80 -11.77
C LEU A 46 3.45 -4.13 -13.13
N ARG A 47 4.66 -4.21 -13.72
CA ARG A 47 4.93 -3.69 -15.06
C ARG A 47 4.07 -4.37 -16.12
N ARG A 48 3.93 -5.70 -16.06
CA ARG A 48 3.07 -6.46 -16.99
C ARG A 48 1.60 -6.12 -16.80
N TRP A 49 1.16 -5.92 -15.57
CA TRP A 49 -0.21 -5.52 -15.27
C TRP A 49 -0.53 -4.14 -15.84
N LEU A 50 0.35 -3.14 -15.66
CA LEU A 50 0.17 -1.82 -16.26
C LEU A 50 0.01 -1.90 -17.77
N ARG A 51 0.92 -2.59 -18.45
CA ARG A 51 0.81 -2.83 -19.90
C ARG A 51 -0.53 -3.46 -20.28
N LYS A 52 -1.01 -4.43 -19.49
CA LYS A 52 -2.27 -5.11 -19.75
C LYS A 52 -3.48 -4.19 -19.64
N ILE A 53 -3.50 -3.28 -18.65
CA ILE A 53 -4.67 -2.42 -18.42
C ILE A 53 -4.66 -1.14 -19.25
N THR A 54 -3.48 -0.66 -19.66
CA THR A 54 -3.36 0.58 -20.45
C THR A 54 -3.15 0.32 -21.95
N GLY A 55 -2.72 -0.88 -22.34
CA GLY A 55 -2.24 -1.17 -23.69
C GLY A 55 -0.89 -0.52 -24.02
N GLN A 56 -0.33 0.28 -23.13
CA GLN A 56 0.88 1.05 -23.35
C GLN A 56 2.12 0.34 -22.79
N PRO A 57 3.32 0.54 -23.39
CA PRO A 57 4.56 0.11 -22.76
C PRO A 57 4.75 0.81 -21.39
N TYR A 58 5.57 0.21 -20.54
CA TYR A 58 5.90 0.80 -19.25
C TYR A 58 6.74 2.07 -19.44
N CYS A 59 6.35 3.16 -18.78
CA CYS A 59 7.12 4.40 -18.71
C CYS A 59 7.81 4.52 -17.34
N LYS A 60 9.04 5.04 -17.31
CA LYS A 60 9.76 5.29 -16.04
C LYS A 60 8.94 6.28 -15.18
N GLY A 61 8.87 6.03 -13.88
CA GLY A 61 8.21 6.92 -12.91
C GLY A 61 6.74 6.59 -12.61
N VAL A 62 6.07 5.78 -13.43
CA VAL A 62 4.65 5.40 -13.18
C VAL A 62 4.46 4.40 -12.04
N ILE A 63 5.54 3.75 -11.59
CA ILE A 63 5.58 2.94 -10.38
C ILE A 63 6.73 3.46 -9.52
N LEU A 64 6.39 3.96 -8.34
CA LEU A 64 7.34 4.21 -7.26
C LEU A 64 7.12 3.15 -6.19
N SER A 65 8.06 2.20 -6.08
CA SER A 65 8.01 1.13 -5.08
C SER A 65 9.33 1.12 -4.32
N ARG A 66 9.24 1.20 -2.99
CA ARG A 66 10.39 1.23 -2.08
C ARG A 66 10.10 0.34 -0.87
N PRO A 67 11.10 -0.38 -0.34
CA PRO A 67 10.96 -1.05 0.95
C PRO A 67 10.81 -0.01 2.08
N ILE A 68 10.15 -0.42 3.16
CA ILE A 68 10.02 0.39 4.38
C ILE A 68 11.42 0.62 4.97
N GLY A 69 11.75 1.87 5.27
CA GLY A 69 13.08 2.26 5.74
C GLY A 69 14.19 2.17 4.68
N GLY A 70 13.83 2.11 3.39
CA GLY A 70 14.75 2.36 2.27
C GLY A 70 15.63 1.19 1.84
N ARG A 71 15.68 0.08 2.60
CA ARG A 71 16.38 -1.15 2.23
C ARG A 71 15.60 -2.41 2.64
N LEU A 72 15.83 -3.50 1.93
CA LEU A 72 15.30 -4.83 2.29
C LEU A 72 16.06 -5.38 3.50
N GLY A 73 15.39 -6.14 4.37
CA GLY A 73 16.00 -6.76 5.54
C GLY A 73 16.13 -5.85 6.77
N LEU A 74 15.60 -4.62 6.71
CA LEU A 74 15.59 -3.73 7.87
C LEU A 74 14.74 -4.31 9.01
N GLU A 75 13.65 -4.99 8.68
CA GLU A 75 12.79 -5.69 9.62
C GLU A 75 13.52 -6.73 10.47
N ALA A 76 14.57 -7.35 9.93
CA ALA A 76 15.40 -8.32 10.64
C ALA A 76 16.59 -7.64 11.34
N GLY A 77 17.23 -6.67 10.69
CA GLY A 77 18.45 -6.04 11.21
C GLY A 77 18.22 -4.91 12.24
N ASN A 78 17.07 -4.25 12.21
CA ASN A 78 16.66 -3.25 13.20
C ASN A 78 15.12 -3.17 13.25
N PRO A 79 14.46 -4.09 13.98
CA PRO A 79 13.00 -4.19 14.03
C PRO A 79 12.35 -2.93 14.61
N GLY A 80 12.99 -2.25 15.57
CA GLY A 80 12.47 -1.00 16.15
C GLY A 80 12.39 0.13 15.12
N LEU A 81 13.47 0.34 14.37
CA LEU A 81 13.47 1.34 13.29
C LEU A 81 12.51 0.95 12.16
N HIS A 82 12.37 -0.34 11.86
CA HIS A 82 11.38 -0.81 10.89
C HIS A 82 9.95 -0.48 11.35
N ALA A 83 9.62 -0.70 12.62
CA ALA A 83 8.29 -0.40 13.17
C ALA A 83 7.94 1.09 13.06
N ILE A 84 8.87 1.99 13.43
CA ILE A 84 8.69 3.45 13.30
C ILE A 84 8.45 3.85 11.84
N ASN A 85 9.25 3.31 10.91
CA ASN A 85 9.09 3.61 9.49
C ASN A 85 7.78 3.03 8.92
N LEU A 86 7.34 1.87 9.41
CA LEU A 86 6.08 1.25 9.02
C LEU A 86 4.89 2.10 9.47
N GLU A 87 4.92 2.61 10.70
CA GLU A 87 3.91 3.51 11.25
C GLU A 87 3.84 4.81 10.43
N ALA A 88 4.99 5.43 10.13
CA ALA A 88 5.05 6.61 9.28
C ALA A 88 4.49 6.34 7.86
N ALA A 89 4.78 5.17 7.28
CA ALA A 89 4.23 4.77 5.99
C ALA A 89 2.71 4.52 6.06
N LEU A 90 2.21 3.93 7.14
CA LEU A 90 0.78 3.73 7.36
C LEU A 90 0.06 5.08 7.50
N ALA A 91 0.57 5.99 8.33
CA ALA A 91 0.03 7.34 8.49
C ALA A 91 0.01 8.09 7.15
N TYR A 92 1.05 7.93 6.33
CA TYR A 92 1.07 8.50 4.98
C TYR A 92 -0.02 7.93 4.08
N VAL A 93 -0.29 6.62 4.11
CA VAL A 93 -1.37 6.02 3.32
C VAL A 93 -2.75 6.43 3.82
N LEU A 94 -2.89 6.71 5.12
CA LEU A 94 -4.14 7.10 5.75
C LEU A 94 -4.39 8.63 5.75
N LYS A 95 -3.47 9.43 5.21
CA LYS A 95 -3.58 10.90 5.26
C LYS A 95 -4.86 11.47 4.64
N GLY A 96 -5.49 10.75 3.71
CA GLY A 96 -6.75 11.13 3.09
C GLY A 96 -8.00 10.68 3.85
N ALA A 97 -7.86 10.24 5.10
CA ALA A 97 -8.98 9.85 5.96
C ALA A 97 -9.93 11.03 6.26
N SER A 98 -11.18 10.71 6.61
CA SER A 98 -12.12 11.73 7.09
C SER A 98 -11.73 12.22 8.48
N HIS A 99 -12.21 13.40 8.88
CA HIS A 99 -11.91 13.95 10.19
C HIS A 99 -12.46 13.08 11.33
N GLU A 100 -13.61 12.44 11.12
CA GLU A 100 -14.22 11.52 12.08
C GLU A 100 -13.33 10.29 12.29
N ALA A 101 -12.86 9.67 11.20
CA ALA A 101 -11.95 8.54 11.28
C ALA A 101 -10.60 8.95 11.89
N ALA A 102 -10.09 10.13 11.54
CA ALA A 102 -8.85 10.64 12.09
C ALA A 102 -8.92 10.82 13.61
N SER A 103 -10.00 11.42 14.10
CA SER A 103 -10.28 11.57 15.53
C SER A 103 -10.39 10.20 16.22
N GLN A 104 -11.15 9.28 15.63
CA GLN A 104 -11.35 7.93 16.18
C GLN A 104 -10.04 7.13 16.30
N PHE A 105 -9.13 7.27 15.34
CA PHE A 105 -7.91 6.47 15.25
C PHE A 105 -6.63 7.24 15.60
N GLY A 106 -6.74 8.47 16.14
CA GLY A 106 -5.59 9.29 16.52
C GLY A 106 -4.68 9.65 15.34
N LEU A 107 -5.23 9.83 14.14
CA LEU A 107 -4.45 10.20 12.96
C LEU A 107 -4.17 11.70 12.96
N GLU A 108 -2.91 12.08 13.17
CA GLU A 108 -2.50 13.48 13.22
C GLU A 108 -2.26 14.09 11.84
N ARG A 109 -1.88 13.26 10.86
CA ARG A 109 -1.55 13.71 9.51
C ARG A 109 -2.75 13.58 8.60
N LEU A 110 -3.39 14.71 8.27
CA LEU A 110 -4.45 14.77 7.25
C LEU A 110 -4.06 15.68 6.08
N GLU A 111 -4.35 15.21 4.86
CA GLU A 111 -4.16 15.94 3.62
C GLU A 111 -5.36 15.70 2.69
N PRO A 112 -5.80 16.69 1.88
CA PRO A 112 -6.87 16.48 0.91
C PRO A 112 -6.52 15.39 -0.12
N GLY A 113 -7.25 14.27 -0.11
CA GLY A 113 -7.08 13.17 -1.08
C GLY A 113 -7.84 13.35 -2.41
N GLY A 114 -8.54 14.48 -2.56
CA GLY A 114 -9.34 14.87 -3.73
C GLY A 114 -10.50 13.94 -4.09
N ARG A 115 -11.19 14.26 -5.20
CA ARG A 115 -12.39 13.52 -5.65
C ARG A 115 -11.99 12.22 -6.34
N VAL A 116 -12.49 11.10 -5.81
CA VAL A 116 -12.39 9.77 -6.41
C VAL A 116 -13.78 9.31 -6.80
N ILE A 117 -13.95 8.83 -8.03
CA ILE A 117 -15.18 8.21 -8.50
C ILE A 117 -15.04 6.69 -8.33
N GLY A 118 -15.97 6.08 -7.59
CA GLY A 118 -15.93 4.66 -7.25
C GLY A 118 -15.23 4.37 -5.92
N LYS A 119 -14.56 3.21 -5.83
CA LYS A 119 -13.97 2.74 -4.57
C LYS A 119 -12.66 3.46 -4.27
N ARG A 120 -12.58 4.10 -3.09
CA ARG A 120 -11.39 4.83 -2.63
C ARG A 120 -10.29 3.93 -2.08
N CYS A 121 -10.61 2.90 -1.32
CA CYS A 121 -9.60 2.08 -0.66
C CYS A 121 -10.00 0.60 -0.63
N GLY A 122 -9.05 -0.27 -0.33
CA GLY A 122 -9.33 -1.70 -0.17
C GLY A 122 -8.17 -2.45 0.45
N THR A 123 -8.44 -3.68 0.86
CA THR A 123 -7.46 -4.53 1.54
C THR A 123 -7.51 -5.96 1.01
N SER A 124 -6.48 -6.74 1.31
CA SER A 124 -6.43 -8.17 1.01
C SER A 124 -7.43 -8.94 1.88
N GLN A 125 -7.97 -10.04 1.35
CA GLN A 125 -9.01 -10.82 2.04
C GLN A 125 -8.55 -11.46 3.35
N ASN A 126 -7.25 -11.74 3.49
CA ASN A 126 -6.65 -12.30 4.70
C ASN A 126 -6.49 -11.28 5.83
N ILE A 127 -6.68 -9.98 5.57
CA ILE A 127 -6.95 -9.01 6.63
C ILE A 127 -8.43 -9.21 6.98
N GLY A 128 -8.69 -10.12 7.92
CA GLY A 128 -9.99 -10.72 8.19
C GLY A 128 -11.11 -9.70 8.45
N ALA A 129 -12.36 -10.09 8.16
CA ALA A 129 -13.52 -9.20 8.30
C ALA A 129 -13.71 -8.61 9.70
N LYS A 130 -13.33 -9.39 10.74
CA LYS A 130 -13.38 -8.95 12.13
C LYS A 130 -12.39 -7.83 12.42
N ALA A 131 -11.15 -7.96 11.97
CA ALA A 131 -10.12 -6.92 12.06
C ALA A 131 -10.46 -5.64 11.26
N ARG A 132 -11.48 -5.67 10.39
CA ARG A 132 -12.00 -4.50 9.67
C ARG A 132 -13.16 -3.80 10.38
N LYS A 133 -13.79 -4.46 11.36
CA LYS A 133 -15.00 -3.98 12.06
C LYS A 133 -14.72 -3.57 13.50
N ASP A 134 -13.75 -4.19 14.13
CA ASP A 134 -13.35 -3.88 15.51
C ASP A 134 -12.17 -2.89 15.45
N PRO A 135 -12.33 -1.63 15.88
CA PRO A 135 -11.17 -0.86 16.35
C PRO A 135 -10.57 -1.68 17.50
N LEU A 136 -9.24 -1.77 17.55
CA LEU A 136 -8.54 -2.37 18.69
C LEU A 136 -9.06 -1.74 20.00
N PRO A 137 -9.12 -2.49 21.11
CA PRO A 137 -9.60 -1.99 22.40
C PRO A 137 -8.82 -0.76 22.88
#